data_AF-A0A821VWR2-F1
#
_entry.id   AF-A0A821VWR2-F1
#
_cell.length_a   1.000
_cell.length_b   1.000
_cell.length_c   1.000
_cell.angle_alpha   90.00
_cell.angle_beta   90.00
_cell.angle_gamma   90.00
#
_symmetry.space_group_name_H-M   'P 1'
#
loop_
_entity.id
_entity.type
_entity.pdbx_description
1 polymer ?
#
loop_
_entity_poly.entity_id
_entity_poly.type
_entity_poly.pdbx_seq_one_letter_code
_entity_poly.pdbx_strand_id
1 'polypeptide(L)'
;MNKKYQDISTYFVSNKRQRNDVDENNSDASTTTTHFYGTNNNNGYEIIDNDVISVTIPPLSVSQHHDTTISISTYTDVIGLYVSNNAAKNNFSLLNRLLTKPWISPSNYNYPKIEQSGKRRSLSVSQATECVSRYAHTNSDVNILLNNINEQQQNENRRILASIIKCTLFLSRQNIAFRGNDENGILDDNNTNPGNFKSLVLFAADAGDQALQKYLNHHQKNATYLSWQTQNELVKICAMLIKNKLLNEVISTEKFYAIIADKTADISGTEKLSISIRFVSDENDISIKEVFLGFVALSDTTAADIAKAITTFIQASGLKIEKNRGQGYDGANVVAGRLGGVQKLIRDIVPRANYVHCSKHSLNLVLAVACKLQQIKIFFGLIKSIISFINGSSKRKSMLAKAIESTNNETKRRHLVKLCETRWVDKHTSIIVFKQVFFGFIIGLDYLVESSDSETSGLARSYGKALTDIDFVIPLIVANRVFCITKPYAEQLQKPTCDLLKCYQSMEHASTYLAELIYDDNQVNELYNEFTKFIELNEIDNCLSRAASRRYESVKDYFID
;
A
#
# COMPACT_ATOMS: atom_id res chain seq x y z
N MET A 1 -60.10 10.16 -13.86
CA MET A 1 -59.82 11.55 -14.30
C MET A 1 -58.90 12.22 -13.29
N ASN A 2 -58.17 13.26 -13.70
CA ASN A 2 -57.64 14.42 -12.95
C ASN A 2 -57.17 14.27 -11.48
N LYS A 3 -56.04 14.85 -11.06
CA LYS A 3 -55.09 15.77 -11.75
C LYS A 3 -53.67 15.56 -11.20
N LYS A 4 -52.65 15.88 -12.00
CA LYS A 4 -51.24 15.79 -11.60
C LYS A 4 -50.81 16.98 -10.75
N TYR A 5 -49.73 16.76 -10.00
CA TYR A 5 -48.80 17.77 -9.49
C TYR A 5 -48.51 18.88 -10.51
N GLN A 6 -48.31 20.11 -10.03
CA GLN A 6 -47.83 21.24 -10.81
C GLN A 6 -46.85 22.10 -10.00
N ASP A 7 -46.08 22.90 -10.73
CA ASP A 7 -45.40 24.14 -10.31
C ASP A 7 -44.25 24.03 -9.30
N ILE A 8 -43.12 23.46 -9.77
CA ILE A 8 -41.77 23.95 -9.41
C ILE A 8 -41.25 24.75 -10.61
N SER A 9 -41.63 26.04 -10.71
CA SER A 9 -41.22 26.89 -11.84
C SER A 9 -41.35 28.41 -11.57
N THR A 10 -40.52 28.95 -10.67
CA THR A 10 -40.33 30.39 -10.51
C THR A 10 -38.89 30.71 -10.10
N TYR A 11 -37.98 30.64 -11.08
CA TYR A 11 -36.57 31.02 -10.92
C TYR A 11 -36.23 32.04 -12.03
N PHE A 12 -35.58 33.16 -11.66
CA PHE A 12 -35.52 34.44 -12.40
C PHE A 12 -36.88 35.16 -12.48
N VAL A 13 -37.00 36.46 -12.17
CA VAL A 13 -36.48 37.59 -12.96
C VAL A 13 -36.32 38.90 -12.13
N SER A 14 -35.15 39.52 -12.27
CA SER A 14 -34.76 40.95 -12.08
C SER A 14 -35.21 41.83 -10.89
N ASN A 15 -34.19 42.39 -10.22
CA ASN A 15 -34.00 43.82 -9.87
C ASN A 15 -35.14 44.65 -9.23
N LYS A 16 -34.87 45.16 -8.03
CA LYS A 16 -34.82 46.62 -7.81
C LYS A 16 -33.87 47.03 -6.68
N ARG A 17 -33.37 48.27 -6.76
CA ARG A 17 -32.49 48.90 -5.76
C ARG A 17 -33.31 49.40 -4.57
N GLN A 18 -32.70 49.37 -3.38
CA GLN A 18 -32.76 50.51 -2.46
C GLN A 18 -31.42 50.64 -1.71
N ARG A 19 -31.24 51.75 -0.98
CA ARG A 19 -29.97 52.31 -0.51
C ARG A 19 -30.26 53.14 0.75
N ASN A 20 -29.22 53.53 1.50
CA ASN A 20 -29.25 54.46 2.64
C ASN A 20 -29.90 53.89 3.93
N ASP A 21 -29.49 54.21 5.16
CA ASP A 21 -28.28 54.88 5.71
C ASP A 21 -28.04 54.31 7.16
N VAL A 22 -26.80 54.09 7.63
CA VAL A 22 -25.90 54.92 8.49
C VAL A 22 -26.31 55.01 9.99
N ASP A 23 -25.29 55.20 10.85
CA ASP A 23 -25.22 55.28 12.33
C ASP A 23 -24.81 53.97 13.02
N GLU A 24 -23.56 53.73 13.45
CA GLU A 24 -22.59 54.45 14.32
C GLU A 24 -22.61 54.01 15.80
N ASN A 25 -21.37 53.79 16.30
CA ASN A 25 -20.85 53.63 17.67
C ASN A 25 -20.39 52.21 18.07
N ASN A 26 -19.29 52.02 18.81
CA ASN A 26 -17.99 52.70 18.99
C ASN A 26 -17.33 52.05 20.24
N SER A 27 -16.18 51.40 20.06
CA SER A 27 -15.08 51.20 21.02
C SER A 27 -14.13 50.17 20.39
N ASP A 28 -12.92 50.50 19.96
CA ASP A 28 -11.74 51.03 20.67
C ASP A 28 -11.21 50.09 21.78
N ALA A 29 -9.89 49.84 21.89
CA ALA A 29 -8.71 50.46 21.24
C ALA A 29 -7.69 49.36 20.83
N SER A 30 -6.95 49.47 19.70
CA SER A 30 -5.64 50.14 19.51
C SER A 30 -4.44 49.45 20.22
N THR A 31 -3.15 49.60 19.90
CA THR A 31 -2.30 50.33 18.90
C THR A 31 -1.04 49.43 18.67
N THR A 32 -0.15 49.51 17.68
CA THR A 32 0.09 50.27 16.42
C THR A 32 0.88 49.32 15.47
N THR A 33 0.77 49.33 14.12
CA THR A 33 1.26 50.34 13.13
C THR A 33 2.81 50.45 13.12
N THR A 34 3.49 50.14 12.01
CA THR A 34 3.66 51.06 10.86
C THR A 34 3.48 50.44 9.46
N HIS A 35 3.02 51.27 8.51
CA HIS A 35 3.02 51.03 7.07
C HIS A 35 4.10 51.87 6.36
N PHE A 36 4.49 51.45 5.15
CA PHE A 36 4.81 52.36 4.06
C PHE A 36 4.18 51.85 2.74
N TYR A 37 3.89 52.77 1.81
CA TYR A 37 3.18 52.49 0.56
C TYR A 37 4.11 52.07 -0.59
N GLY A 38 3.59 51.25 -1.51
CA GLY A 38 4.18 50.95 -2.83
C GLY A 38 3.09 50.45 -3.78
N THR A 39 3.12 50.86 -5.06
CA THR A 39 2.00 50.72 -6.00
C THR A 39 2.19 49.62 -7.05
N ASN A 40 1.07 49.02 -7.47
CA ASN A 40 0.81 48.25 -8.71
C ASN A 40 1.97 48.02 -9.70
N ASN A 41 2.18 46.77 -10.11
CA ASN A 41 1.89 46.36 -11.50
C ASN A 41 1.86 44.83 -11.71
N ASN A 42 1.44 44.43 -12.93
CA ASN A 42 1.19 43.05 -13.36
C ASN A 42 2.43 42.14 -13.47
N ASN A 43 2.14 40.84 -13.63
CA ASN A 43 3.01 39.74 -14.05
C ASN A 43 3.97 39.16 -12.99
N GLY A 44 3.64 37.98 -12.48
CA GLY A 44 4.51 37.14 -11.67
C GLY A 44 3.94 35.72 -11.56
N TYR A 45 4.72 34.71 -11.93
CA TYR A 45 4.35 33.30 -11.79
C TYR A 45 4.42 32.91 -10.30
N GLU A 46 3.36 32.31 -9.75
CA GLU A 46 3.52 31.53 -8.51
C GLU A 46 4.05 30.14 -8.86
N ILE A 47 5.14 29.76 -8.20
CA ILE A 47 5.76 28.45 -8.31
C ILE A 47 5.00 27.50 -7.38
N ILE A 48 4.45 26.42 -7.92
CA ILE A 48 3.89 25.31 -7.14
C ILE A 48 4.92 24.18 -7.14
N ASP A 49 5.27 23.67 -5.97
CA ASP A 49 6.40 22.75 -5.79
C ASP A 49 6.24 21.40 -6.51
N ASN A 50 7.33 20.95 -7.12
CA ASN A 50 7.40 19.72 -7.93
C ASN A 50 7.87 18.50 -7.11
N ASP A 51 7.02 17.97 -6.23
CA ASP A 51 7.32 16.76 -5.46
C ASP A 51 7.12 15.47 -6.29
N VAL A 52 8.16 15.10 -7.06
CA VAL A 52 8.19 13.85 -7.85
C VAL A 52 8.52 12.64 -6.95
N ILE A 53 7.51 12.15 -6.23
CA ILE A 53 7.66 11.01 -5.30
C ILE A 53 7.72 9.68 -6.07
N SER A 54 8.93 9.19 -6.34
CA SER A 54 9.16 7.83 -6.86
C SER A 54 9.45 6.85 -5.71
N VAL A 55 8.60 5.81 -5.58
CA VAL A 55 8.76 4.77 -4.54
C VAL A 55 9.10 3.43 -5.17
N THR A 56 10.37 3.04 -5.12
CA THR A 56 10.80 1.68 -5.50
C THR A 56 10.54 0.71 -4.35
N ILE A 57 9.55 -0.17 -4.51
CA ILE A 57 9.30 -1.30 -3.60
C ILE A 57 9.97 -2.54 -4.22
N PRO A 58 10.78 -3.32 -3.48
CA PRO A 58 11.43 -4.49 -4.04
C PRO A 58 10.40 -5.58 -4.39
N PRO A 59 10.63 -6.39 -5.44
CA PRO A 59 9.72 -7.45 -5.82
C PRO A 59 9.61 -8.51 -4.71
N LEU A 60 8.38 -8.90 -4.37
CA LEU A 60 8.13 -10.06 -3.52
C LEU A 60 8.65 -11.32 -4.23
N SER A 61 9.55 -12.04 -3.58
CA SER A 61 10.10 -13.29 -4.09
C SER A 61 9.00 -14.35 -4.22
N VAL A 62 8.88 -14.95 -5.41
CA VAL A 62 7.90 -16.01 -5.68
C VAL A 62 8.29 -17.27 -4.90
N SER A 63 7.75 -17.40 -3.70
CA SER A 63 7.61 -18.68 -2.99
C SER A 63 6.19 -19.22 -3.22
N GLN A 64 6.07 -20.53 -3.38
CA GLN A 64 4.79 -21.19 -3.69
C GLN A 64 3.84 -21.11 -2.48
N HIS A 65 3.03 -20.07 -2.42
CA HIS A 65 1.87 -20.02 -1.56
C HIS A 65 0.77 -20.91 -2.15
N HIS A 66 0.15 -21.76 -1.33
CA HIS A 66 -1.15 -22.31 -1.71
C HIS A 66 -2.15 -21.16 -1.77
N ASP A 67 -2.71 -20.98 -2.95
CA ASP A 67 -3.38 -19.76 -3.34
C ASP A 67 -4.78 -19.68 -2.72
N THR A 68 -4.88 -19.10 -1.51
CA THR A 68 -6.13 -18.52 -1.02
C THR A 68 -6.37 -17.15 -1.68
N THR A 69 -6.12 -17.03 -2.98
CA THR A 69 -6.83 -16.03 -3.77
C THR A 69 -8.30 -16.38 -3.71
N ILE A 70 -9.08 -15.55 -3.01
CA ILE A 70 -10.52 -15.53 -3.22
C ILE A 70 -10.72 -15.23 -4.70
N SER A 71 -11.11 -16.26 -5.45
CA SER A 71 -11.57 -16.10 -6.81
C SER A 71 -12.77 -15.17 -6.77
N ILE A 72 -12.59 -13.95 -7.27
CA ILE A 72 -13.72 -13.09 -7.67
C ILE A 72 -14.16 -13.66 -9.01
N SER A 73 -14.92 -14.75 -8.94
CA SER A 73 -15.34 -15.57 -10.06
C SER A 73 -16.37 -14.79 -10.89
N THR A 74 -15.84 -13.98 -11.79
CA THR A 74 -16.49 -12.98 -12.64
C THR A 74 -16.64 -11.57 -12.04
N TYR A 75 -16.41 -10.56 -12.87
CA TYR A 75 -16.54 -9.13 -12.54
C TYR A 75 -17.98 -8.71 -12.19
N THR A 76 -18.95 -9.55 -12.54
CA THR A 76 -20.35 -9.50 -12.14
C THR A 76 -20.52 -9.41 -10.63
N ASP A 77 -19.63 -10.03 -9.84
CA ASP A 77 -19.67 -9.99 -8.37
C ASP A 77 -19.52 -8.57 -7.82
N VAL A 78 -18.56 -7.78 -8.30
CA VAL A 78 -18.29 -6.44 -7.76
C VAL A 78 -19.44 -5.47 -8.09
N ILE A 79 -19.97 -5.56 -9.31
CA ILE A 79 -21.13 -4.78 -9.73
C ILE A 79 -22.41 -5.26 -9.01
N GLY A 80 -22.58 -6.58 -8.84
CA GLY A 80 -23.69 -7.18 -8.11
C GLY A 80 -23.70 -6.83 -6.62
N LEU A 81 -22.53 -6.81 -5.97
CA LEU A 81 -22.37 -6.35 -4.58
C LEU A 81 -22.68 -4.86 -4.42
N TYR A 82 -22.32 -4.01 -5.39
CA TYR A 82 -22.72 -2.60 -5.39
C TYR A 82 -24.24 -2.42 -5.64
N VAL A 83 -24.82 -3.20 -6.56
CA VAL A 83 -26.25 -3.15 -6.90
C VAL A 83 -27.14 -3.75 -5.80
N SER A 84 -26.64 -4.67 -4.97
CA SER A 84 -27.36 -5.23 -3.82
C SER A 84 -27.20 -4.41 -2.53
N ASN A 85 -26.04 -3.77 -2.30
CA ASN A 85 -25.78 -3.05 -1.06
C ASN A 85 -26.43 -1.65 -1.02
N ASN A 86 -27.56 -1.54 -0.33
CA ASN A 86 -28.31 -0.28 -0.20
C ASN A 86 -27.56 0.82 0.58
N ALA A 87 -26.58 0.50 1.44
CA ALA A 87 -25.78 1.52 2.14
C ALA A 87 -24.79 2.19 1.18
N ALA A 88 -24.18 1.43 0.25
CA ALA A 88 -23.29 1.97 -0.77
C ALA A 88 -24.02 2.97 -1.70
N LYS A 89 -25.24 2.62 -2.14
CA LYS A 89 -26.09 3.47 -3.00
C LYS A 89 -26.34 4.86 -2.43
N ASN A 90 -26.49 4.98 -1.12
CA ASN A 90 -26.85 6.25 -0.47
C ASN A 90 -25.65 7.20 -0.32
N ASN A 91 -24.43 6.68 -0.21
CA ASN A 91 -23.23 7.50 0.02
C ASN A 91 -22.58 8.01 -1.28
N PHE A 92 -22.71 7.28 -2.40
CA PHE A 92 -22.11 7.65 -3.68
C PHE A 92 -23.16 8.21 -4.65
N SER A 93 -23.65 9.41 -4.34
CA SER A 93 -24.77 10.05 -5.04
C SER A 93 -24.53 10.24 -6.56
N LEU A 94 -23.29 10.49 -6.97
CA LEU A 94 -22.91 10.63 -8.39
C LEU A 94 -23.04 9.29 -9.13
N LEU A 95 -22.42 8.23 -8.59
CA LEU A 95 -22.42 6.89 -9.19
C LEU A 95 -23.82 6.25 -9.17
N ASN A 96 -24.60 6.46 -8.09
CA ASN A 96 -25.98 5.98 -8.02
C ASN A 96 -26.91 6.69 -9.03
N ARG A 97 -26.66 7.98 -9.34
CA ARG A 97 -27.39 8.72 -10.39
C ARG A 97 -27.12 8.14 -11.79
N LEU A 98 -25.91 7.63 -12.04
CA LEU A 98 -25.49 7.03 -13.31
C LEU A 98 -26.10 5.63 -13.57
N LEU A 99 -26.41 4.87 -12.51
CA LEU A 99 -27.07 3.57 -12.62
C LEU A 99 -28.60 3.66 -12.82
N THR A 100 -29.21 4.83 -12.60
CA THR A 100 -30.67 4.94 -12.40
C THR A 100 -31.38 5.96 -13.30
N LYS A 101 -30.68 6.84 -14.02
CA LYS A 101 -31.32 7.89 -14.84
C LYS A 101 -30.64 8.08 -16.21
N PRO A 102 -31.42 8.25 -17.30
CA PRO A 102 -30.88 8.62 -18.61
C PRO A 102 -30.48 10.10 -18.65
N TRP A 103 -29.62 10.45 -19.62
CA TRP A 103 -29.18 11.82 -19.88
C TRP A 103 -30.14 12.54 -20.83
N ILE A 104 -30.41 13.82 -20.58
CA ILE A 104 -31.17 14.70 -21.48
C ILE A 104 -30.44 16.05 -21.55
N SER A 105 -30.26 16.57 -22.77
CA SER A 105 -29.84 17.95 -23.02
C SER A 105 -31.02 18.75 -23.59
N PRO A 106 -31.39 19.92 -23.03
CA PRO A 106 -32.54 20.68 -23.54
C PRO A 106 -32.28 21.37 -24.88
N SER A 107 -33.11 21.03 -25.87
CA SER A 107 -33.68 21.92 -26.90
C SER A 107 -32.77 22.92 -27.64
N ASN A 108 -32.63 22.72 -28.96
CA ASN A 108 -32.79 23.79 -29.94
C ASN A 108 -33.21 23.21 -31.30
N TYR A 109 -34.48 23.40 -31.67
CA TYR A 109 -34.98 23.11 -33.02
C TYR A 109 -36.09 24.11 -33.36
N ASN A 110 -35.95 24.82 -34.48
CA ASN A 110 -36.79 25.97 -34.81
C ASN A 110 -37.55 25.69 -36.12
N TYR A 111 -38.89 25.74 -36.08
CA TYR A 111 -39.74 25.40 -37.22
C TYR A 111 -40.23 26.66 -37.96
N PRO A 112 -40.10 26.75 -39.30
CA PRO A 112 -40.58 27.90 -40.06
C PRO A 112 -42.12 27.90 -40.19
N LYS A 113 -42.72 29.10 -40.13
CA LYS A 113 -44.14 29.32 -40.46
C LYS A 113 -44.32 29.41 -41.98
N ILE A 114 -45.34 28.72 -42.53
CA ILE A 114 -45.67 28.76 -43.96
C ILE A 114 -47.20 28.85 -44.17
N GLU A 115 -47.63 29.80 -44.99
CA GLU A 115 -49.04 30.01 -45.39
C GLU A 115 -49.42 29.23 -46.66
N GLN A 116 -50.58 29.56 -47.24
CA GLN A 116 -51.21 28.95 -48.42
C GLN A 116 -51.78 27.54 -48.22
N SER A 117 -53.04 27.37 -48.61
CA SER A 117 -53.91 26.26 -48.19
C SER A 117 -54.06 25.14 -49.21
N GLY A 118 -53.67 25.33 -50.47
CA GLY A 118 -53.81 24.31 -51.54
C GLY A 118 -52.95 23.07 -51.32
N LYS A 119 -51.61 23.24 -51.26
CA LYS A 119 -50.65 22.13 -51.03
C LYS A 119 -50.85 21.41 -49.70
N ARG A 120 -51.50 22.03 -48.71
CA ARG A 120 -51.78 21.39 -47.42
C ARG A 120 -52.62 20.12 -47.58
N ARG A 121 -53.60 20.07 -48.50
CA ARG A 121 -54.51 18.91 -48.56
C ARG A 121 -53.84 17.63 -49.05
N SER A 122 -52.93 17.70 -50.03
CA SER A 122 -52.15 16.53 -50.45
C SER A 122 -51.02 16.20 -49.48
N LEU A 123 -50.34 17.21 -48.89
CA LEU A 123 -49.29 16.97 -47.90
C LEU A 123 -49.84 16.34 -46.61
N SER A 124 -50.97 16.85 -46.09
CA SER A 124 -51.63 16.29 -44.91
C SER A 124 -52.25 14.91 -45.18
N VAL A 125 -52.73 14.62 -46.40
CA VAL A 125 -53.11 13.25 -46.76
C VAL A 125 -51.88 12.34 -46.79
N SER A 126 -50.78 12.74 -47.42
CA SER A 126 -49.54 11.95 -47.44
C SER A 126 -49.00 11.69 -46.02
N GLN A 127 -48.96 12.72 -45.18
CA GLN A 127 -48.57 12.63 -43.77
C GLN A 127 -49.56 11.78 -42.94
N ALA A 128 -50.85 11.78 -43.26
CA ALA A 128 -51.82 10.89 -42.62
C ALA A 128 -51.62 9.43 -43.05
N THR A 129 -51.38 9.16 -44.34
CA THR A 129 -51.06 7.81 -44.84
C THR A 129 -49.75 7.30 -44.26
N GLU A 130 -48.73 8.17 -44.12
CA GLU A 130 -47.45 7.85 -43.48
C GLU A 130 -47.60 7.65 -41.95
N CYS A 131 -48.46 8.43 -41.29
CA CYS A 131 -48.78 8.23 -39.87
C CYS A 131 -49.50 6.89 -39.64
N VAL A 132 -50.49 6.57 -40.49
CA VAL A 132 -51.22 5.28 -40.46
C VAL A 132 -50.30 4.11 -40.80
N SER A 133 -49.40 4.24 -41.78
CA SER A 133 -48.45 3.16 -42.09
C SER A 133 -47.47 2.94 -40.94
N ARG A 134 -46.90 4.00 -40.35
CA ARG A 134 -46.05 3.91 -39.15
C ARG A 134 -46.81 3.27 -37.98
N TYR A 135 -48.05 3.68 -37.72
CA TYR A 135 -48.90 3.11 -36.66
C TYR A 135 -49.20 1.62 -36.88
N ALA A 136 -49.43 1.21 -38.13
CA ALA A 136 -49.62 -0.19 -38.52
C ALA A 136 -48.34 -1.05 -38.45
N HIS A 137 -47.16 -0.44 -38.30
CA HIS A 137 -45.86 -1.15 -38.21
C HIS A 137 -45.23 -1.08 -36.80
N THR A 138 -45.79 -0.32 -35.86
CA THR A 138 -45.30 -0.24 -34.48
C THR A 138 -45.84 -1.36 -33.58
N ASN A 139 -45.23 -2.54 -33.64
CA ASN A 139 -45.44 -3.64 -32.67
C ASN A 139 -44.82 -3.37 -31.27
N SER A 140 -44.54 -2.10 -30.93
CA SER A 140 -43.97 -1.69 -29.64
C SER A 140 -44.36 -0.26 -29.32
N ASP A 141 -44.80 -0.02 -28.09
CA ASP A 141 -44.99 1.33 -27.54
C ASP A 141 -43.64 2.09 -27.58
N VAL A 142 -43.70 3.40 -27.86
CA VAL A 142 -42.55 4.30 -27.76
C VAL A 142 -41.90 4.24 -26.38
N ASN A 143 -42.68 4.01 -25.31
CA ASN A 143 -42.14 3.78 -23.96
C ASN A 143 -41.27 2.51 -23.89
N ILE A 144 -41.65 1.43 -24.58
CA ILE A 144 -40.86 0.18 -24.65
C ILE A 144 -39.58 0.44 -25.43
N LEU A 145 -39.66 1.12 -26.58
CA LEU A 145 -38.48 1.47 -27.38
C LEU A 145 -37.48 2.35 -26.60
N LEU A 146 -37.96 3.36 -25.87
CA LEU A 146 -37.14 4.21 -25.01
C LEU A 146 -36.52 3.43 -23.84
N ASN A 147 -37.27 2.51 -23.22
CA ASN A 147 -36.74 1.65 -22.16
C ASN A 147 -35.63 0.73 -22.70
N ASN A 148 -35.83 0.10 -23.85
CA ASN A 148 -34.84 -0.77 -24.48
C ASN A 148 -33.54 -0.01 -24.83
N ILE A 149 -33.65 1.21 -25.35
CA ILE A 149 -32.48 2.08 -25.64
C ILE A 149 -31.76 2.46 -24.34
N ASN A 150 -32.50 2.82 -23.28
CA ASN A 150 -31.92 3.14 -21.97
C ASN A 150 -31.22 1.94 -21.34
N GLU A 151 -31.77 0.72 -21.48
CA GLU A 151 -31.16 -0.51 -20.99
C GLU A 151 -29.89 -0.88 -21.78
N GLN A 152 -29.91 -0.75 -23.11
CA GLN A 152 -28.73 -0.92 -23.95
C GLN A 152 -27.60 0.04 -23.54
N GLN A 153 -27.90 1.33 -23.34
CA GLN A 153 -26.91 2.31 -22.89
C GLN A 153 -26.40 2.02 -21.47
N GLN A 154 -27.25 1.57 -20.55
CA GLN A 154 -26.82 1.13 -19.22
C GLN A 154 -25.88 -0.08 -19.30
N ASN A 155 -26.17 -1.06 -20.15
CA ASN A 155 -25.34 -2.25 -20.29
C ASN A 155 -23.98 -1.94 -20.97
N GLU A 156 -23.95 -1.04 -21.96
CA GLU A 156 -22.70 -0.51 -22.52
C GLU A 156 -21.88 0.21 -21.44
N ASN A 157 -22.50 1.15 -20.69
CA ASN A 157 -21.85 1.87 -19.59
C ASN A 157 -21.30 0.94 -18.49
N ARG A 158 -22.03 -0.12 -18.14
CA ARG A 158 -21.59 -1.14 -17.17
C ARG A 158 -20.37 -1.92 -17.67
N ARG A 159 -20.33 -2.29 -18.97
CA ARG A 159 -19.17 -2.96 -19.59
C ARG A 159 -17.92 -2.08 -19.54
N ILE A 160 -18.06 -0.81 -19.93
CA ILE A 160 -16.98 0.19 -19.87
C ILE A 160 -16.45 0.33 -18.43
N LEU A 161 -17.36 0.60 -17.47
CA LEU A 161 -16.99 0.77 -16.07
C LEU A 161 -16.33 -0.49 -15.48
N ALA A 162 -16.77 -1.69 -15.89
CA ALA A 162 -16.11 -2.94 -15.49
C ALA A 162 -14.65 -3.00 -15.96
N SER A 163 -14.33 -2.54 -17.17
CA SER A 163 -12.95 -2.50 -17.67
C SER A 163 -12.11 -1.40 -17.03
N ILE A 164 -12.69 -0.25 -16.68
CA ILE A 164 -12.03 0.78 -15.86
C ILE A 164 -11.72 0.23 -14.45
N ILE A 165 -12.66 -0.47 -13.81
CA ILE A 165 -12.48 -1.13 -12.51
C ILE A 165 -11.42 -2.25 -12.58
N LYS A 166 -11.32 -3.01 -13.69
CA LYS A 166 -10.20 -3.96 -13.89
C LYS A 166 -8.85 -3.26 -13.82
N CYS A 167 -8.71 -2.09 -14.45
CA CYS A 167 -7.48 -1.31 -14.41
C CYS A 167 -7.15 -0.84 -12.98
N THR A 168 -8.15 -0.36 -12.24
CA THR A 168 -8.02 -0.05 -10.80
C THR A 168 -7.52 -1.26 -10.01
N LEU A 169 -8.22 -2.40 -10.11
CA LEU A 169 -7.90 -3.61 -9.35
C LEU A 169 -6.54 -4.21 -9.72
N PHE A 170 -6.13 -4.13 -10.99
CA PHE A 170 -4.81 -4.58 -11.44
C PHE A 170 -3.70 -3.76 -10.77
N LEU A 171 -3.73 -2.43 -10.87
CA LEU A 171 -2.71 -1.57 -10.28
C LEU A 171 -2.68 -1.69 -8.75
N SER A 172 -3.85 -1.79 -8.10
CA SER A 172 -3.92 -2.05 -6.66
C SER A 172 -3.32 -3.41 -6.27
N ARG A 173 -3.55 -4.48 -7.03
CA ARG A 173 -3.01 -5.82 -6.74
C ARG A 173 -1.50 -5.93 -7.00
N GLN A 174 -0.99 -5.21 -8.00
CA GLN A 174 0.44 -5.17 -8.32
C GLN A 174 1.21 -4.09 -7.52
N ASN A 175 0.52 -3.32 -6.66
CA ASN A 175 1.07 -2.20 -5.90
C ASN A 175 1.77 -1.14 -6.78
N ILE A 176 1.20 -0.87 -7.96
CA ILE A 176 1.71 0.09 -8.93
C ILE A 176 1.02 1.45 -8.69
N ALA A 177 1.81 2.53 -8.65
CA ALA A 177 1.30 3.89 -8.52
C ALA A 177 0.39 4.27 -9.71
N PHE A 178 -0.78 4.84 -9.44
CA PHE A 178 -1.79 5.09 -10.48
C PHE A 178 -1.45 6.27 -11.40
N ARG A 179 -0.90 7.35 -10.81
CA ARG A 179 -0.74 8.67 -11.44
C ARG A 179 0.56 8.79 -12.23
N GLY A 180 0.63 9.81 -13.09
CA GLY A 180 1.83 10.26 -13.79
C GLY A 180 2.24 11.66 -13.34
N ASN A 181 3.25 12.22 -13.99
CA ASN A 181 3.68 13.60 -13.72
C ASN A 181 2.73 14.64 -14.36
N ASP A 182 2.00 14.26 -15.40
CA ASP A 182 0.96 15.09 -16.02
C ASP A 182 -0.36 14.30 -16.15
N GLU A 183 -1.34 14.63 -15.29
CA GLU A 183 -2.71 14.13 -15.41
C GLU A 183 -3.66 15.13 -16.10
N ASN A 184 -3.20 16.33 -16.46
CA ASN A 184 -3.98 17.36 -17.15
C ASN A 184 -4.08 17.08 -18.66
N GLY A 185 -3.09 16.39 -19.22
CA GLY A 185 -3.14 15.89 -20.60
C GLY A 185 -4.43 15.12 -20.93
N ILE A 186 -5.12 15.60 -21.96
CA ILE A 186 -5.98 14.78 -22.82
C ILE A 186 -5.05 13.84 -23.64
N LEU A 187 -5.64 12.88 -24.34
CA LEU A 187 -5.00 11.85 -25.16
C LEU A 187 -4.33 12.44 -26.43
N ASP A 188 -3.43 13.40 -26.27
CA ASP A 188 -2.63 13.98 -27.36
C ASP A 188 -1.26 13.27 -27.45
N ASP A 189 -0.76 13.02 -28.66
CA ASP A 189 0.50 12.29 -28.93
C ASP A 189 1.79 13.01 -28.44
N ASN A 190 1.67 14.14 -27.73
CA ASN A 190 2.76 15.02 -27.31
C ASN A 190 3.53 14.52 -26.06
N ASN A 191 3.81 13.21 -26.01
CA ASN A 191 4.89 12.60 -25.21
C ASN A 191 4.89 12.89 -23.69
N THR A 192 3.73 13.23 -23.10
CA THR A 192 3.55 13.41 -21.65
C THR A 192 3.16 12.09 -21.00
N ASN A 193 3.80 11.74 -19.86
CA ASN A 193 3.49 10.50 -19.14
C ASN A 193 2.14 10.63 -18.40
N PRO A 194 1.07 9.95 -18.86
CA PRO A 194 -0.29 10.19 -18.41
C PRO A 194 -0.63 9.42 -17.13
N GLY A 195 0.32 8.65 -16.58
CA GLY A 195 0.14 7.78 -15.43
C GLY A 195 -0.32 6.37 -15.81
N ASN A 196 0.13 5.39 -15.00
CA ASN A 196 -0.11 3.97 -15.26
C ASN A 196 -1.60 3.63 -15.38
N PHE A 197 -2.49 4.37 -14.72
CA PHE A 197 -3.94 4.18 -14.84
C PHE A 197 -4.48 4.56 -16.22
N LYS A 198 -4.15 5.75 -16.74
CA LYS A 198 -4.57 6.15 -18.10
C LYS A 198 -3.94 5.23 -19.14
N SER A 199 -2.64 4.92 -19.03
CA SER A 199 -1.94 4.00 -19.94
C SER A 199 -2.54 2.60 -19.96
N LEU A 200 -2.94 2.05 -18.80
CA LEU A 200 -3.54 0.72 -18.72
C LEU A 200 -4.97 0.69 -19.29
N VAL A 201 -5.73 1.78 -19.14
CA VAL A 201 -7.06 1.93 -19.76
C VAL A 201 -6.96 2.00 -21.29
N LEU A 202 -5.97 2.73 -21.83
CA LEU A 202 -5.68 2.77 -23.27
C LEU A 202 -5.28 1.38 -23.79
N PHE A 203 -4.30 0.74 -23.13
CA PHE A 203 -3.88 -0.62 -23.46
C PHE A 203 -5.06 -1.62 -23.45
N ALA A 204 -6.01 -1.50 -22.52
CA ALA A 204 -7.20 -2.36 -22.48
C ALA A 204 -8.18 -2.10 -23.64
N ALA A 205 -8.24 -0.87 -24.17
CA ALA A 205 -9.02 -0.54 -25.36
C ALA A 205 -8.36 -1.10 -26.63
N ASP A 206 -7.05 -0.87 -26.79
CA ASP A 206 -6.28 -1.33 -27.96
C ASP A 206 -6.10 -2.86 -28.00
N ALA A 207 -6.05 -3.51 -26.84
CA ALA A 207 -6.11 -4.97 -26.71
C ALA A 207 -7.49 -5.58 -27.05
N GLY A 208 -8.47 -4.76 -27.49
CA GLY A 208 -9.70 -5.24 -28.13
C GLY A 208 -11.00 -5.00 -27.37
N ASP A 209 -11.03 -4.25 -26.26
CA ASP A 209 -12.32 -3.84 -25.66
C ASP A 209 -12.97 -2.71 -26.47
N GLN A 210 -13.60 -3.10 -27.58
CA GLN A 210 -14.34 -2.21 -28.51
C GLN A 210 -15.31 -1.25 -27.81
N ALA A 211 -15.91 -1.64 -26.69
CA ALA A 211 -16.80 -0.77 -25.93
C ALA A 211 -16.01 0.37 -25.24
N LEU A 212 -14.85 0.06 -24.67
CA LEU A 212 -13.94 1.03 -24.07
C LEU A 212 -13.28 1.92 -25.15
N GLN A 213 -12.93 1.36 -26.30
CA GLN A 213 -12.37 2.14 -27.43
C GLN A 213 -13.40 3.09 -28.06
N LYS A 214 -14.62 2.61 -28.34
CA LYS A 214 -15.75 3.44 -28.79
C LYS A 214 -16.07 4.53 -27.77
N TYR A 215 -16.05 4.19 -26.48
CA TYR A 215 -16.20 5.12 -25.37
C TYR A 215 -15.15 6.23 -25.49
N LEU A 216 -13.85 5.92 -25.34
CA LEU A 216 -12.75 6.90 -25.32
C LEU A 216 -12.79 7.89 -26.51
N ASN A 217 -13.06 7.38 -27.72
CA ASN A 217 -13.06 8.19 -28.95
C ASN A 217 -14.24 9.18 -29.07
N HIS A 218 -15.31 9.04 -28.29
CA HIS A 218 -16.57 9.79 -28.48
C HIS A 218 -17.03 10.58 -27.24
N HIS A 219 -16.11 11.03 -26.38
CA HIS A 219 -16.47 11.70 -25.14
C HIS A 219 -16.90 13.16 -25.24
N GLN A 220 -17.99 13.45 -24.53
CA GLN A 220 -18.15 14.74 -23.87
C GLN A 220 -17.01 14.89 -22.84
N LYS A 221 -16.20 15.94 -22.98
CA LYS A 221 -14.93 16.15 -22.24
C LYS A 221 -15.02 16.04 -20.71
N ASN A 222 -16.22 16.16 -20.14
CA ASN A 222 -16.47 16.20 -18.70
C ASN A 222 -16.83 14.81 -18.07
N ALA A 223 -16.83 13.71 -18.84
CA ALA A 223 -17.42 12.43 -18.42
C ALA A 223 -16.53 11.18 -18.69
N THR A 224 -15.21 11.30 -18.54
CA THR A 224 -14.23 10.25 -18.88
C THR A 224 -13.98 9.20 -17.80
N TYR A 225 -14.35 9.47 -16.54
CA TYR A 225 -13.99 8.65 -15.35
C TYR A 225 -12.49 8.38 -15.14
N LEU A 226 -11.59 9.02 -15.90
CA LEU A 226 -10.13 8.82 -15.80
C LEU A 226 -9.43 9.79 -14.84
N SER A 227 -10.15 10.78 -14.30
CA SER A 227 -9.59 11.78 -13.40
C SER A 227 -9.13 11.17 -12.08
N TRP A 228 -8.17 11.81 -11.42
CA TRP A 228 -7.64 11.34 -10.13
C TRP A 228 -8.70 11.30 -9.03
N GLN A 229 -9.73 12.15 -9.11
CA GLN A 229 -10.88 12.09 -8.19
C GLN A 229 -11.64 10.77 -8.37
N THR A 230 -11.93 10.38 -9.62
CA THR A 230 -12.62 9.11 -9.91
C THR A 230 -11.72 7.91 -9.63
N GLN A 231 -10.41 7.96 -9.92
CA GLN A 231 -9.46 6.92 -9.49
C GLN A 231 -9.54 6.69 -7.98
N ASN A 232 -9.48 7.77 -7.18
CA ASN A 232 -9.58 7.72 -5.72
C ASN A 232 -10.95 7.22 -5.24
N GLU A 233 -12.05 7.56 -5.93
CA GLU A 233 -13.40 7.06 -5.64
C GLU A 233 -13.53 5.56 -5.91
N LEU A 234 -13.06 5.09 -7.08
CA LEU A 234 -13.05 3.67 -7.45
C LEU A 234 -12.21 2.83 -6.47
N VAL A 235 -11.03 3.31 -6.06
CA VAL A 235 -10.19 2.65 -5.04
C VAL A 235 -10.94 2.56 -3.71
N LYS A 236 -11.60 3.63 -3.25
CA LYS A 236 -12.41 3.63 -2.01
C LYS A 236 -13.58 2.65 -2.09
N ILE A 237 -14.31 2.61 -3.22
CA ILE A 237 -15.44 1.69 -3.43
C ILE A 237 -14.95 0.23 -3.47
N CYS A 238 -13.86 -0.06 -4.19
CA CYS A 238 -13.27 -1.40 -4.22
C CYS A 238 -12.82 -1.86 -2.83
N ALA A 239 -12.10 -1.00 -2.08
CA ALA A 239 -11.66 -1.30 -0.72
C ALA A 239 -12.85 -1.53 0.24
N MET A 240 -13.92 -0.72 0.13
CA MET A 240 -15.15 -0.89 0.90
C MET A 240 -15.86 -2.22 0.57
N LEU A 241 -16.02 -2.57 -0.71
CA LEU A 241 -16.67 -3.81 -1.13
C LEU A 241 -15.85 -5.05 -0.72
N ILE A 242 -14.52 -5.00 -0.82
CA ILE A 242 -13.62 -6.05 -0.33
C ILE A 242 -13.74 -6.18 1.20
N LYS A 243 -13.63 -5.08 1.96
CA LYS A 243 -13.79 -5.10 3.42
C LYS A 243 -15.15 -5.69 3.81
N ASN A 244 -16.23 -5.29 3.14
CA ASN A 244 -17.57 -5.80 3.42
C ASN A 244 -17.70 -7.30 3.11
N LYS A 245 -17.07 -7.82 2.03
CA LYS A 245 -17.04 -9.27 1.75
C LYS A 245 -16.30 -10.03 2.87
N LEU A 246 -15.13 -9.55 3.28
CA LEU A 246 -14.35 -10.16 4.37
C LEU A 246 -15.09 -10.09 5.73
N LEU A 247 -15.76 -8.98 6.03
CA LEU A 247 -16.57 -8.85 7.25
C LEU A 247 -17.77 -9.81 7.24
N ASN A 248 -18.47 -9.93 6.11
CA ASN A 248 -19.57 -10.88 5.96
C ASN A 248 -19.08 -12.33 6.17
N GLU A 249 -17.87 -12.66 5.72
CA GLU A 249 -17.22 -13.97 5.93
C GLU A 249 -16.86 -14.24 7.40
N VAL A 250 -16.44 -13.21 8.17
CA VAL A 250 -16.26 -13.36 9.63
C VAL A 250 -17.62 -13.53 10.32
N ILE A 251 -18.60 -12.70 9.96
CA ILE A 251 -19.92 -12.65 10.60
C ILE A 251 -20.74 -13.91 10.31
N SER A 252 -20.70 -14.45 9.09
CA SER A 252 -21.47 -15.64 8.66
C SER A 252 -21.17 -16.88 9.50
N THR A 253 -19.93 -17.03 9.98
CA THR A 253 -19.57 -18.14 10.88
C THR A 253 -20.29 -18.10 12.22
N GLU A 254 -20.79 -16.92 12.63
CA GLU A 254 -21.27 -16.58 13.97
C GLU A 254 -20.31 -16.97 15.13
N LYS A 255 -19.05 -17.30 14.85
CA LYS A 255 -18.07 -17.84 15.82
C LYS A 255 -17.28 -16.78 16.58
N PHE A 256 -16.47 -17.27 17.52
CA PHE A 256 -15.46 -16.48 18.19
C PHE A 256 -14.29 -16.13 17.26
N TYR A 257 -13.65 -15.00 17.54
CA TYR A 257 -12.48 -14.52 16.81
C TYR A 257 -11.42 -13.97 17.76
N ALA A 258 -10.23 -13.70 17.24
CA ALA A 258 -9.16 -12.98 17.90
C ALA A 258 -8.79 -11.71 17.12
N ILE A 259 -8.50 -10.63 17.85
CA ILE A 259 -7.99 -9.37 17.29
C ILE A 259 -6.47 -9.47 17.19
N ILE A 260 -5.91 -9.11 16.04
CA ILE A 260 -4.47 -8.87 15.88
C ILE A 260 -4.30 -7.41 15.49
N ALA A 261 -3.44 -6.67 16.20
CA ALA A 261 -3.14 -5.29 15.85
C ALA A 261 -1.65 -4.97 16.00
N ASP A 262 -1.11 -4.25 15.02
CA ASP A 262 0.31 -3.85 14.97
C ASP A 262 0.43 -2.37 14.59
N LYS A 263 1.43 -1.68 15.14
CA LYS A 263 1.61 -0.23 15.01
C LYS A 263 2.52 0.09 13.83
N THR A 264 2.10 1.01 12.97
CA THR A 264 2.90 1.52 11.84
C THR A 264 2.85 3.04 11.81
N ALA A 265 3.89 3.67 11.28
CA ALA A 265 3.80 5.04 10.76
C ALA A 265 3.38 5.00 9.28
N ASP A 266 2.88 6.12 8.76
CA ASP A 266 2.79 6.38 7.32
C ASP A 266 3.93 7.28 6.81
N ILE A 267 3.85 7.70 5.55
CA ILE A 267 4.86 8.54 4.89
C ILE A 267 4.99 9.95 5.49
N SER A 268 3.96 10.42 6.21
CA SER A 268 3.98 11.69 6.98
C SER A 268 4.38 11.48 8.44
N GLY A 269 4.81 10.27 8.82
CA GLY A 269 5.12 9.93 10.21
C GLY A 269 3.89 9.78 11.10
N THR A 270 2.67 9.86 10.55
CA THR A 270 1.44 9.76 11.34
C THR A 270 1.21 8.31 11.76
N GLU A 271 1.02 8.10 13.05
CA GLU A 271 0.90 6.76 13.61
C GLU A 271 -0.50 6.16 13.41
N LYS A 272 -0.51 4.90 12.96
CA LYS A 272 -1.69 4.15 12.56
C LYS A 272 -1.62 2.75 13.14
N LEU A 273 -2.76 2.28 13.63
CA LEU A 273 -2.94 0.92 14.07
C LEU A 273 -3.49 0.09 12.90
N SER A 274 -2.75 -0.93 12.47
CA SER A 274 -3.30 -1.97 11.60
C SER A 274 -4.19 -2.90 12.40
N ILE A 275 -5.35 -3.31 11.86
CA ILE A 275 -6.26 -4.24 12.53
C ILE A 275 -6.61 -5.39 11.60
N SER A 276 -6.36 -6.61 12.07
CA SER A 276 -6.71 -7.87 11.45
C SER A 276 -7.53 -8.74 12.41
N ILE A 277 -8.33 -9.65 11.85
CA ILE A 277 -9.12 -10.62 12.61
C ILE A 277 -8.71 -12.04 12.22
N ARG A 278 -8.43 -12.86 13.24
CA ARG A 278 -8.14 -14.30 13.10
C ARG A 278 -9.36 -15.09 13.59
N PHE A 279 -9.91 -15.95 12.75
CA PHE A 279 -11.13 -16.71 13.02
C PHE A 279 -11.06 -18.12 12.42
N VAL A 280 -12.05 -18.96 12.75
CA VAL A 280 -12.20 -20.31 12.18
C VAL A 280 -13.38 -20.32 11.23
N SER A 281 -13.12 -20.60 9.96
CA SER A 281 -14.12 -20.80 8.92
C SER A 281 -14.35 -22.30 8.69
N ASP A 282 -15.55 -22.65 8.28
CA ASP A 282 -16.03 -24.02 8.03
C ASP A 282 -16.93 -24.11 6.79
N GLU A 283 -16.85 -23.11 5.89
CA GLU A 283 -17.67 -23.04 4.67
C GLU A 283 -17.39 -24.19 3.68
N ASN A 284 -16.23 -24.86 3.82
CA ASN A 284 -15.85 -26.07 3.07
C ASN A 284 -15.05 -27.03 3.98
N ASP A 285 -14.02 -26.50 4.66
CA ASP A 285 -13.16 -27.21 5.60
C ASP A 285 -12.87 -26.34 6.84
N ILE A 286 -12.65 -26.98 8.00
CA ILE A 286 -12.26 -26.30 9.24
C ILE A 286 -10.88 -25.68 9.06
N SER A 287 -10.85 -24.36 8.86
CA SER A 287 -9.67 -23.61 8.44
C SER A 287 -9.49 -22.35 9.27
N ILE A 288 -8.25 -22.07 9.67
CA ILE A 288 -7.91 -20.79 10.32
C ILE A 288 -7.69 -19.75 9.23
N LYS A 289 -8.49 -18.68 9.25
CA LYS A 289 -8.36 -17.55 8.33
C LYS A 289 -7.95 -16.29 9.08
N GLU A 290 -7.14 -15.46 8.43
CA GLU A 290 -6.75 -14.14 8.91
C GLU A 290 -7.13 -13.09 7.86
N VAL A 291 -7.94 -12.10 8.26
CA VAL A 291 -8.43 -11.05 7.37
C VAL A 291 -8.01 -9.68 7.89
N PHE A 292 -7.30 -8.93 7.04
CA PHE A 292 -6.97 -7.53 7.29
C PHE A 292 -8.20 -6.66 7.06
N LEU A 293 -8.59 -5.86 8.06
CA LEU A 293 -9.79 -5.02 8.01
C LEU A 293 -9.48 -3.55 7.70
N GLY A 294 -8.25 -3.09 7.88
CA GLY A 294 -7.82 -1.72 7.58
C GLY A 294 -6.87 -1.13 8.61
N PHE A 295 -6.58 0.17 8.41
CA PHE A 295 -5.82 0.99 9.34
C PHE A 295 -6.75 1.96 10.08
N VAL A 296 -6.42 2.26 11.33
CA VAL A 296 -7.05 3.31 12.15
C VAL A 296 -5.99 4.36 12.48
N ALA A 297 -6.27 5.64 12.23
CA ALA A 297 -5.40 6.72 12.71
C ALA A 297 -5.55 6.87 14.22
N LEU A 298 -4.43 6.98 14.93
CA LEU A 298 -4.41 7.21 16.37
C LEU A 298 -4.33 8.72 16.64
N SER A 299 -5.17 9.23 17.54
CA SER A 299 -5.09 10.62 18.03
C SER A 299 -4.01 10.81 19.09
N ASP A 300 -3.74 9.76 19.87
CA ASP A 300 -2.65 9.67 20.84
C ASP A 300 -2.25 8.20 20.99
N THR A 301 -1.10 7.97 21.61
CA THR A 301 -0.45 6.68 21.86
C THR A 301 -0.85 6.04 23.19
N THR A 302 -1.79 6.63 23.94
CA THR A 302 -2.20 6.08 25.24
C THR A 302 -2.86 4.71 25.11
N ALA A 303 -2.77 3.89 26.17
CA ALA A 303 -3.47 2.61 26.22
C ALA A 303 -4.99 2.77 26.09
N ALA A 304 -5.55 3.87 26.62
CA ALA A 304 -6.97 4.16 26.55
C ALA A 304 -7.42 4.48 25.12
N ASP A 305 -6.67 5.32 24.40
CA ASP A 305 -7.00 5.72 23.03
C ASP A 305 -6.80 4.57 22.04
N ILE A 306 -5.75 3.75 22.20
CA ILE A 306 -5.55 2.55 21.37
C ILE A 306 -6.67 1.53 21.64
N ALA A 307 -7.04 1.28 22.91
CA ALA A 307 -8.16 0.37 23.23
C ALA A 307 -9.49 0.89 22.66
N LYS A 308 -9.77 2.19 22.80
CA LYS A 308 -10.96 2.86 22.26
C LYS A 308 -11.00 2.84 20.73
N ALA A 309 -9.86 3.04 20.06
CA ALA A 309 -9.73 2.95 18.61
C ALA A 309 -10.05 1.52 18.11
N ILE A 310 -9.53 0.49 18.79
CA ILE A 310 -9.85 -0.92 18.50
C ILE A 310 -11.35 -1.18 18.68
N THR A 311 -11.93 -0.88 19.85
CA THR A 311 -13.35 -1.19 20.12
C THR A 311 -14.30 -0.45 19.18
N THR A 312 -14.02 0.83 18.92
CA THR A 312 -14.80 1.66 17.99
C THR A 312 -14.73 1.11 16.56
N PHE A 313 -13.54 0.70 16.10
CA PHE A 313 -13.38 0.11 14.76
C PHE A 313 -14.05 -1.25 14.61
N ILE A 314 -14.02 -2.09 15.65
CA ILE A 314 -14.69 -3.39 15.70
C ILE A 314 -16.22 -3.19 15.62
N GLN A 315 -16.77 -2.29 16.43
CA GLN A 315 -18.20 -1.93 16.42
C GLN A 315 -18.63 -1.32 15.08
N ALA A 316 -17.86 -0.37 14.54
CA ALA A 316 -18.11 0.24 13.23
C ALA A 316 -17.94 -0.73 12.05
N SER A 317 -17.32 -1.90 12.29
CA SER A 317 -17.22 -3.01 11.34
C SER A 317 -18.30 -4.08 11.55
N GLY A 318 -19.31 -3.83 12.38
CA GLY A 318 -20.43 -4.74 12.63
C GLY A 318 -20.08 -5.97 13.50
N LEU A 319 -18.87 -6.03 14.05
CA LEU A 319 -18.41 -7.17 14.84
C LEU A 319 -18.77 -7.00 16.33
N LYS A 320 -19.34 -8.06 16.90
CA LYS A 320 -19.71 -8.16 18.33
C LYS A 320 -18.44 -8.38 19.17
N ILE A 321 -18.01 -7.38 19.93
CA ILE A 321 -16.77 -7.42 20.75
C ILE A 321 -16.79 -8.58 21.76
N GLU A 322 -17.97 -8.97 22.23
CA GLU A 322 -18.23 -10.06 23.17
C GLU A 322 -17.82 -11.44 22.62
N LYS A 323 -17.66 -11.57 21.31
CA LYS A 323 -17.14 -12.76 20.62
C LYS A 323 -15.61 -12.81 20.55
N ASN A 324 -14.89 -11.77 20.98
CA ASN A 324 -13.44 -11.78 21.06
C ASN A 324 -12.95 -12.80 22.12
N ARG A 325 -11.98 -13.64 21.74
CA ARG A 325 -11.35 -14.64 22.64
C ARG A 325 -9.82 -14.58 22.64
N GLY A 326 -9.21 -13.71 21.84
CA GLY A 326 -7.76 -13.55 21.79
C GLY A 326 -7.34 -12.17 21.32
N GLN A 327 -6.24 -11.66 21.83
CA GLN A 327 -5.69 -10.35 21.43
C GLN A 327 -4.17 -10.44 21.27
N GLY A 328 -3.69 -10.23 20.03
CA GLY A 328 -2.29 -10.31 19.65
C GLY A 328 -1.70 -8.93 19.38
N TYR A 329 -0.79 -8.50 20.25
CA TYR A 329 -0.07 -7.21 20.17
C TYR A 329 1.44 -7.41 20.41
N ASP A 330 2.22 -6.33 20.25
CA ASP A 330 3.65 -6.33 20.62
C ASP A 330 3.88 -6.30 22.16
N GLY A 331 5.14 -6.28 22.58
CA GLY A 331 5.53 -6.33 23.99
C GLY A 331 5.51 -4.98 24.73
N ALA A 332 5.14 -3.88 24.09
CA ALA A 332 5.26 -2.55 24.69
C ALA A 332 4.32 -2.39 25.89
N ASN A 333 4.79 -1.73 26.96
CA ASN A 333 4.03 -1.55 28.21
C ASN A 333 2.62 -0.94 27.98
N VAL A 334 2.47 -0.10 26.96
CA VAL A 334 1.19 0.50 26.54
C VAL A 334 0.16 -0.55 26.13
N VAL A 335 0.55 -1.61 25.41
CA VAL A 335 -0.38 -2.63 24.91
C VAL A 335 -0.39 -3.88 25.81
N ALA A 336 0.79 -4.31 26.27
CA ALA A 336 1.01 -5.52 27.07
C ALA A 336 0.77 -5.32 28.58
N GLY A 337 0.70 -4.08 29.06
CA GLY A 337 0.67 -3.72 30.49
C GLY A 337 -0.47 -4.37 31.27
N ARG A 338 -0.12 -5.14 32.31
CA ARG A 338 -1.07 -5.96 33.09
C ARG A 338 -2.11 -5.16 33.91
N LEU A 339 -1.80 -3.92 34.28
CA LEU A 339 -2.63 -3.10 35.16
C LEU A 339 -3.46 -2.03 34.43
N GLY A 340 -3.00 -1.56 33.27
CA GLY A 340 -3.67 -0.50 32.51
C GLY A 340 -3.25 -0.39 31.04
N GLY A 341 -2.60 -1.42 30.49
CA GLY A 341 -2.33 -1.50 29.06
C GLY A 341 -3.56 -1.96 28.27
N VAL A 342 -3.53 -1.82 26.94
CA VAL A 342 -4.64 -2.19 26.04
C VAL A 342 -5.21 -3.57 26.34
N GLN A 343 -4.35 -4.57 26.61
CA GLN A 343 -4.80 -5.93 26.91
C GLN A 343 -5.62 -6.06 28.19
N LYS A 344 -5.34 -5.22 29.21
CA LYS A 344 -6.14 -5.15 30.44
C LYS A 344 -7.48 -4.48 30.15
N LEU A 345 -7.47 -3.32 29.47
CA LEU A 345 -8.68 -2.56 29.15
C LEU A 345 -9.68 -3.36 28.29
N ILE A 346 -9.19 -4.11 27.29
CA ILE A 346 -10.04 -4.99 26.48
C ILE A 346 -10.53 -6.22 27.28
N ARG A 347 -9.75 -6.70 28.27
CA ARG A 347 -10.20 -7.77 29.19
C ARG A 347 -11.20 -7.31 30.24
N ASP A 348 -11.23 -6.02 30.57
CA ASP A 348 -12.28 -5.48 31.44
C ASP A 348 -13.64 -5.42 30.72
N ILE A 349 -13.64 -5.31 29.39
CA ILE A 349 -14.84 -5.46 28.54
C ILE A 349 -15.13 -6.95 28.28
N VAL A 350 -14.10 -7.75 28.00
CA VAL A 350 -14.23 -9.17 27.62
C VAL A 350 -13.20 -10.02 28.36
N PRO A 351 -13.50 -10.51 29.59
CA PRO A 351 -12.52 -11.22 30.44
C PRO A 351 -11.86 -12.45 29.82
N ARG A 352 -12.49 -13.04 28.79
CA ARG A 352 -12.01 -14.21 28.03
C ARG A 352 -11.19 -13.85 26.79
N ALA A 353 -10.89 -12.57 26.54
CA ALA A 353 -9.99 -12.13 25.46
C ALA A 353 -8.52 -12.28 25.90
N ASN A 354 -7.98 -13.49 25.78
CA ASN A 354 -6.64 -13.80 26.28
C ASN A 354 -5.55 -13.07 25.46
N TYR A 355 -4.61 -12.44 26.16
CA TYR A 355 -3.48 -11.76 25.53
C TYR A 355 -2.40 -12.74 25.09
N VAL A 356 -1.96 -12.59 23.85
CA VAL A 356 -0.83 -13.31 23.25
C VAL A 356 0.22 -12.28 22.83
N HIS A 357 1.38 -12.33 23.47
CA HIS A 357 2.51 -11.50 23.06
C HIS A 357 3.05 -12.00 21.71
N CYS A 358 3.26 -11.09 20.76
CA CYS A 358 3.78 -11.40 19.44
C CYS A 358 5.09 -12.23 19.51
N SER A 359 5.04 -13.48 19.04
CA SER A 359 6.17 -14.42 19.09
C SER A 359 7.38 -13.91 18.30
N LYS A 360 7.14 -13.24 17.17
CA LYS A 360 8.17 -12.54 16.39
C LYS A 360 8.84 -11.45 17.23
N HIS A 361 8.07 -10.62 17.93
CA HIS A 361 8.62 -9.58 18.81
C HIS A 361 9.41 -10.20 19.98
N SER A 362 8.92 -11.29 20.56
CA SER A 362 9.60 -12.05 21.62
C SER A 362 11.00 -12.52 21.19
N LEU A 363 11.10 -13.21 20.03
CA LEU A 363 12.37 -13.67 19.49
C LEU A 363 13.31 -12.50 19.15
N ASN A 364 12.77 -11.42 18.58
CA ASN A 364 13.54 -10.21 18.27
C ASN A 364 14.12 -9.56 19.54
N LEU A 365 13.41 -9.58 20.67
CA LEU A 365 13.92 -9.05 21.95
C LEU A 365 15.07 -9.90 22.49
N VAL A 366 14.97 -11.23 22.42
CA VAL A 366 16.07 -12.14 22.85
C VAL A 366 17.33 -11.88 22.01
N LEU A 367 17.20 -11.83 20.69
CA LEU A 367 18.30 -11.52 19.78
C LEU A 367 18.87 -10.10 20.03
N ALA A 368 18.01 -9.10 20.27
CA ALA A 368 18.45 -7.74 20.61
C ALA A 368 19.17 -7.65 21.96
N VAL A 369 18.91 -8.57 22.89
CA VAL A 369 19.67 -8.69 24.16
C VAL A 369 21.02 -9.37 23.92
N ALA A 370 21.08 -10.45 23.14
CA ALA A 370 22.34 -11.11 22.78
C ALA A 370 23.30 -10.15 22.05
N CYS A 371 22.78 -9.35 21.12
CA CYS A 371 23.56 -8.34 20.39
C CYS A 371 23.96 -7.09 21.22
N LYS A 372 23.88 -7.13 22.57
CA LYS A 372 24.40 -6.07 23.45
C LYS A 372 25.91 -6.14 23.68
N LEU A 373 26.58 -7.23 23.31
CA LEU A 373 28.04 -7.38 23.36
C LEU A 373 28.72 -6.30 22.49
N GLN A 374 29.83 -5.72 22.96
CA GLN A 374 30.33 -4.44 22.42
C GLN A 374 30.85 -4.56 20.98
N GLN A 375 31.56 -5.65 20.68
CA GLN A 375 32.04 -5.99 19.34
C GLN A 375 30.87 -6.14 18.37
N ILE A 376 29.80 -6.84 18.77
CA ILE A 376 28.57 -7.01 17.96
C ILE A 376 27.87 -5.66 17.73
N LYS A 377 27.80 -4.76 18.72
CA LYS A 377 27.28 -3.39 18.54
C LYS A 377 28.10 -2.60 17.51
N ILE A 378 29.42 -2.63 17.61
CA ILE A 378 30.33 -1.92 16.70
C ILE A 378 30.15 -2.44 15.27
N PHE A 379 30.14 -3.77 15.10
CA PHE A 379 29.82 -4.45 13.84
C PHE A 379 28.49 -3.98 13.22
N PHE A 380 27.38 -4.01 13.96
CA PHE A 380 26.09 -3.52 13.44
C PHE A 380 26.10 -2.01 13.13
N GLY A 381 26.81 -1.22 13.92
CA GLY A 381 27.03 0.21 13.65
C GLY A 381 27.76 0.43 12.33
N LEU A 382 28.84 -0.32 12.07
CA LEU A 382 29.62 -0.26 10.84
C LEU A 382 28.78 -0.66 9.62
N ILE A 383 28.03 -1.78 9.65
CA ILE A 383 27.17 -2.14 8.51
C ILE A 383 26.07 -1.09 8.31
N LYS A 384 25.46 -0.55 9.37
CA LYS A 384 24.49 0.56 9.24
C LYS A 384 25.11 1.77 8.54
N SER A 385 26.32 2.18 8.93
CA SER A 385 27.04 3.31 8.32
C SER A 385 27.40 3.06 6.86
N ILE A 386 27.91 1.87 6.52
CA ILE A 386 28.25 1.46 5.13
C ILE A 386 26.99 1.43 4.26
N ILE A 387 25.92 0.81 4.73
CA ILE A 387 24.64 0.73 4.00
C ILE A 387 24.03 2.12 3.85
N SER A 388 24.15 3.01 4.84
CA SER A 388 23.70 4.40 4.74
C SER A 388 24.52 5.19 3.71
N PHE A 389 25.86 5.10 3.78
CA PHE A 389 26.80 5.71 2.84
C PHE A 389 26.48 5.33 1.39
N ILE A 390 26.38 4.03 1.10
CA ILE A 390 25.96 3.55 -0.22
C ILE A 390 24.56 4.07 -0.58
N ASN A 391 23.60 4.03 0.35
CA ASN A 391 22.23 4.46 0.07
C ASN A 391 22.07 5.96 -0.19
N GLY A 392 22.97 6.80 0.33
CA GLY A 392 22.97 8.25 0.14
C GLY A 392 23.33 8.75 -1.26
N SER A 393 23.66 7.86 -2.22
CA SER A 393 23.89 8.27 -3.61
C SER A 393 23.46 7.20 -4.62
N SER A 394 22.74 7.61 -5.66
CA SER A 394 22.40 6.76 -6.82
C SER A 394 23.65 6.25 -7.56
N LYS A 395 24.72 7.08 -7.64
CA LYS A 395 26.01 6.69 -8.21
C LYS A 395 26.66 5.58 -7.38
N ARG A 396 26.73 5.75 -6.04
CA ARG A 396 27.31 4.73 -5.13
C ARG A 396 26.54 3.39 -5.19
N LYS A 397 25.20 3.43 -5.22
CA LYS A 397 24.35 2.23 -5.47
C LYS A 397 24.69 1.54 -6.80
N SER A 398 24.80 2.30 -7.88
CA SER A 398 25.04 1.76 -9.23
C SER A 398 26.42 1.11 -9.35
N MET A 399 27.45 1.71 -8.75
CA MET A 399 28.82 1.17 -8.76
C MET A 399 28.92 -0.12 -7.93
N LEU A 400 28.34 -0.16 -6.73
CA LEU A 400 28.26 -1.39 -5.93
C LEU A 400 27.45 -2.49 -6.63
N ALA A 401 26.32 -2.16 -7.26
CA ALA A 401 25.52 -3.15 -8.00
C ALA A 401 26.33 -3.83 -9.11
N LYS A 402 27.16 -3.07 -9.85
CA LYS A 402 28.07 -3.62 -10.87
C LYS A 402 29.15 -4.52 -10.27
N ALA A 403 29.75 -4.14 -9.13
CA ALA A 403 30.75 -4.96 -8.44
C ALA A 403 30.17 -6.29 -7.90
N ILE A 404 28.89 -6.31 -7.52
CA ILE A 404 28.18 -7.54 -7.14
C ILE A 404 27.83 -8.38 -8.38
N GLU A 405 27.40 -7.75 -9.49
CA GLU A 405 27.14 -8.45 -10.76
C GLU A 405 28.41 -9.04 -11.39
N SER A 406 29.60 -8.45 -11.18
CA SER A 406 30.87 -8.99 -11.66
C SER A 406 31.49 -10.08 -10.79
N THR A 407 30.94 -10.36 -9.59
CA THR A 407 31.47 -11.36 -8.64
C THR A 407 30.59 -12.58 -8.46
N ASN A 408 29.28 -12.50 -8.77
CA ASN A 408 28.32 -13.59 -8.52
C ASN A 408 27.71 -14.15 -9.82
N ASN A 409 28.38 -15.12 -10.44
CA ASN A 409 27.94 -15.73 -11.71
C ASN A 409 26.61 -16.51 -11.65
N GLU A 410 26.18 -17.02 -10.48
CA GLU A 410 25.02 -17.93 -10.40
C GLU A 410 23.78 -17.39 -9.65
N THR A 411 23.90 -16.40 -8.77
CA THR A 411 22.76 -15.91 -7.97
C THR A 411 22.11 -14.64 -8.53
N LYS A 412 21.11 -14.85 -9.40
CA LYS A 412 20.21 -13.81 -9.96
C LYS A 412 19.86 -12.70 -8.95
N ARG A 413 20.27 -11.47 -9.26
CA ARG A 413 19.83 -10.17 -8.70
C ARG A 413 19.01 -10.24 -7.42
N ARG A 414 19.64 -10.63 -6.31
CA ARG A 414 19.12 -10.29 -4.98
C ARG A 414 19.40 -8.80 -4.77
N HIS A 415 18.36 -7.96 -4.90
CA HIS A 415 18.46 -6.56 -4.50
C HIS A 415 19.06 -6.51 -3.09
N LEU A 416 20.05 -5.63 -2.87
CA LEU A 416 20.60 -5.39 -1.54
C LEU A 416 19.46 -5.07 -0.58
N VAL A 417 19.13 -6.04 0.29
CA VAL A 417 17.97 -5.95 1.18
C VAL A 417 18.24 -4.80 2.13
N LYS A 418 17.49 -3.72 1.92
CA LYS A 418 17.51 -2.48 2.71
C LYS A 418 17.61 -2.86 4.18
N LEU A 419 18.67 -2.44 4.89
CA LEU A 419 18.78 -2.71 6.33
C LEU A 419 17.58 -2.07 7.04
N CYS A 420 16.59 -2.89 7.34
CA CYS A 420 15.37 -2.45 7.99
C CYS A 420 15.65 -2.43 9.49
N GLU A 421 15.85 -1.23 10.05
CA GLU A 421 16.20 -1.06 11.46
C GLU A 421 15.17 -1.70 12.40
N THR A 422 13.90 -1.71 11.99
CA THR A 422 12.73 -2.13 12.76
C THR A 422 12.36 -3.61 12.61
N ARG A 423 12.82 -4.32 11.56
CA ARG A 423 12.40 -5.70 11.26
C ARG A 423 13.58 -6.66 11.26
N TRP A 424 13.67 -7.48 12.31
CA TRP A 424 14.78 -8.41 12.48
C TRP A 424 14.83 -9.54 11.45
N VAL A 425 13.73 -10.01 10.88
CA VAL A 425 13.76 -11.01 9.78
C VAL A 425 14.51 -10.46 8.56
N ASP A 426 14.29 -9.17 8.29
CA ASP A 426 15.00 -8.42 7.28
C ASP A 426 16.48 -8.32 7.68
N LYS A 427 16.83 -8.09 8.97
CA LYS A 427 18.23 -8.16 9.46
C LYS A 427 18.88 -9.54 9.30
N HIS A 428 18.20 -10.64 9.63
CA HIS A 428 18.72 -12.00 9.41
C HIS A 428 19.06 -12.17 7.92
N THR A 429 18.12 -11.81 7.05
CA THR A 429 18.29 -11.92 5.59
C THR A 429 19.36 -10.95 5.07
N SER A 430 19.46 -9.73 5.58
CA SER A 430 20.48 -8.76 5.20
C SER A 430 21.88 -9.19 5.63
N ILE A 431 22.09 -9.78 6.82
CA ILE A 431 23.41 -10.29 7.22
C ILE A 431 23.80 -11.53 6.42
N ILE A 432 22.84 -12.42 6.11
CA ILE A 432 23.06 -13.57 5.22
C ILE A 432 23.42 -13.10 3.80
N VAL A 433 22.69 -12.14 3.24
CA VAL A 433 22.98 -11.56 1.90
C VAL A 433 24.28 -10.76 1.92
N PHE A 434 24.58 -10.00 2.97
CA PHE A 434 25.81 -9.22 3.09
C PHE A 434 27.05 -10.10 3.06
N LYS A 435 27.06 -11.23 3.79
CA LYS A 435 28.15 -12.22 3.71
C LYS A 435 28.24 -12.86 2.32
N GLN A 436 27.10 -13.15 1.67
CA GLN A 436 27.07 -13.71 0.31
C GLN A 436 27.60 -12.76 -0.78
N VAL A 437 27.53 -11.44 -0.58
CA VAL A 437 28.00 -10.43 -1.54
C VAL A 437 29.19 -9.61 -1.02
N PHE A 438 29.89 -10.11 0.00
CA PHE A 438 30.95 -9.39 0.71
C PHE A 438 32.10 -8.96 -0.21
N PHE A 439 32.62 -9.85 -1.06
CA PHE A 439 33.66 -9.51 -2.04
C PHE A 439 33.22 -8.38 -3.00
N GLY A 440 31.94 -8.38 -3.39
CA GLY A 440 31.33 -7.31 -4.17
C GLY A 440 31.24 -5.98 -3.40
N PHE A 441 31.15 -5.99 -2.06
CA PHE A 441 31.29 -4.79 -1.22
C PHE A 441 32.73 -4.29 -1.16
N ILE A 442 33.75 -5.16 -1.09
CA ILE A 442 35.16 -4.76 -1.12
C ILE A 442 35.46 -4.05 -2.44
N ILE A 443 35.28 -4.73 -3.58
CA ILE A 443 35.48 -4.17 -4.93
C ILE A 443 34.60 -2.92 -5.15
N GLY A 444 33.36 -2.94 -4.67
CA GLY A 444 32.43 -1.81 -4.77
C GLY A 444 32.84 -0.58 -3.93
N LEU A 445 33.64 -0.76 -2.88
CA LEU A 445 34.25 0.33 -2.11
C LEU A 445 35.57 0.78 -2.75
N ASP A 446 36.40 -0.12 -3.26
CA ASP A 446 37.66 0.25 -3.93
C ASP A 446 37.42 1.12 -5.18
N TYR A 447 36.42 0.80 -6.01
CA TYR A 447 35.98 1.69 -7.09
C TYR A 447 35.45 3.06 -6.63
N LEU A 448 35.09 3.21 -5.33
CA LEU A 448 34.71 4.49 -4.75
C LEU A 448 35.90 5.23 -4.12
N VAL A 449 37.02 4.55 -3.81
CA VAL A 449 38.30 5.18 -3.44
C VAL A 449 38.86 6.00 -4.62
N GLU A 450 38.63 5.57 -5.86
CA GLU A 450 39.00 6.32 -7.07
C GLU A 450 38.04 7.48 -7.42
N SER A 451 37.01 7.73 -6.60
CA SER A 451 36.05 8.80 -6.90
C SER A 451 36.66 10.19 -6.73
N SER A 452 36.29 11.11 -7.63
CA SER A 452 36.71 12.52 -7.62
C SER A 452 36.14 13.34 -6.46
N ASP A 453 35.36 12.73 -5.57
CA ASP A 453 34.82 13.34 -4.37
C ASP A 453 35.67 12.90 -3.16
N SER A 454 36.22 13.88 -2.44
CA SER A 454 37.10 13.66 -1.29
C SER A 454 36.37 12.96 -0.13
N GLU A 455 35.08 13.24 0.06
CA GLU A 455 34.29 12.60 1.11
C GLU A 455 34.02 11.12 0.75
N THR A 456 33.52 10.85 -0.46
CA THR A 456 33.28 9.48 -0.93
C THR A 456 34.54 8.63 -0.96
N SER A 457 35.67 9.14 -1.48
CA SER A 457 36.93 8.40 -1.54
C SER A 457 37.54 8.16 -0.15
N GLY A 458 37.52 9.15 0.73
CA GLY A 458 37.97 9.02 2.12
C GLY A 458 37.13 8.02 2.93
N LEU A 459 35.80 8.14 2.87
CA LEU A 459 34.88 7.21 3.55
C LEU A 459 34.96 5.80 2.98
N ALA A 460 35.02 5.63 1.65
CA ALA A 460 35.13 4.32 1.02
C ALA A 460 36.42 3.59 1.46
N ARG A 461 37.56 4.29 1.49
CA ARG A 461 38.84 3.74 1.97
C ARG A 461 38.79 3.37 3.46
N SER A 462 38.08 4.16 4.27
CA SER A 462 37.87 3.88 5.69
C SER A 462 37.02 2.62 5.90
N TYR A 463 35.91 2.52 5.16
CA TYR A 463 35.01 1.36 5.23
C TYR A 463 35.62 0.08 4.67
N GLY A 464 36.39 0.14 3.57
CA GLY A 464 37.10 -1.03 3.03
C GLY A 464 38.02 -1.65 4.08
N LYS A 465 38.86 -0.82 4.72
CA LYS A 465 39.71 -1.25 5.84
C LYS A 465 38.93 -1.82 7.02
N ALA A 466 37.79 -1.21 7.37
CA ALA A 466 36.94 -1.67 8.46
C ALA A 466 36.24 -3.00 8.16
N LEU A 467 35.99 -3.34 6.89
CA LEU A 467 35.45 -4.65 6.50
C LEU A 467 36.51 -5.76 6.54
N THR A 468 37.77 -5.43 6.21
CA THR A 468 38.90 -6.37 6.26
C THR A 468 39.50 -6.56 7.66
N ASP A 469 39.01 -5.86 8.68
CA ASP A 469 39.51 -6.02 10.05
C ASP A 469 38.91 -7.28 10.71
N ILE A 470 39.72 -8.01 11.47
CA ILE A 470 39.32 -9.20 12.24
C ILE A 470 38.22 -8.82 13.25
N ASP A 471 38.30 -7.61 13.81
CA ASP A 471 37.31 -7.04 14.74
C ASP A 471 35.94 -6.81 14.07
N PHE A 472 35.84 -6.94 12.75
CA PHE A 472 34.59 -6.98 11.98
C PHE A 472 34.27 -8.38 11.43
N VAL A 473 35.26 -9.10 10.89
CA VAL A 473 35.06 -10.40 10.23
C VAL A 473 34.58 -11.47 11.22
N ILE A 474 35.13 -11.55 12.44
CA ILE A 474 34.66 -12.53 13.44
C ILE A 474 33.19 -12.28 13.81
N PRO A 475 32.76 -11.05 14.19
CA PRO A 475 31.35 -10.70 14.32
C PRO A 475 30.47 -11.05 13.11
N LEU A 476 30.97 -10.91 11.87
CA LEU A 476 30.22 -11.30 10.68
C LEU A 476 29.94 -12.80 10.62
N ILE A 477 30.94 -13.64 10.88
CA ILE A 477 30.80 -15.10 10.86
C ILE A 477 29.88 -15.57 11.99
N VAL A 478 30.12 -15.12 13.23
CA VAL A 478 29.31 -15.46 14.41
C VAL A 478 27.85 -15.05 14.22
N ALA A 479 27.58 -13.79 13.87
CA ALA A 479 26.23 -13.30 13.67
C ALA A 479 25.52 -14.01 12.49
N ASN A 480 26.27 -14.34 11.43
CA ASN A 480 25.72 -15.11 10.32
C ASN A 480 25.30 -16.53 10.72
N ARG A 481 26.14 -17.28 11.44
CA ARG A 481 25.81 -18.65 11.91
C ARG A 481 24.56 -18.61 12.81
N VAL A 482 24.49 -17.68 13.76
CA VAL A 482 23.31 -17.49 14.63
C VAL A 482 22.04 -17.12 13.85
N PHE A 483 22.12 -16.25 12.83
CA PHE A 483 20.93 -15.90 12.02
C PHE A 483 20.54 -16.97 11.02
N CYS A 484 21.47 -17.80 10.53
CA CYS A 484 21.12 -18.99 9.74
C CYS A 484 20.28 -19.98 10.57
N ILE A 485 20.64 -20.16 11.85
CA ILE A 485 19.88 -20.98 12.81
C ILE A 485 18.52 -20.33 13.14
N THR A 486 18.50 -19.04 13.51
CA THR A 486 17.27 -18.42 14.06
C THR A 486 16.25 -17.98 13.00
N LYS A 487 16.64 -17.84 11.73
CA LYS A 487 15.75 -17.39 10.64
C LYS A 487 14.57 -18.35 10.37
N PRO A 488 14.75 -19.67 10.18
CA PRO A 488 13.62 -20.58 9.92
C PRO A 488 12.54 -20.53 11.00
N TYR A 489 12.93 -20.43 12.28
CA TYR A 489 11.99 -20.34 13.39
C TYR A 489 11.28 -18.98 13.43
N ALA A 490 11.99 -17.89 13.14
CA ALA A 490 11.37 -16.57 12.99
C ALA A 490 10.28 -16.58 11.89
N GLU A 491 10.56 -17.21 10.74
CA GLU A 491 9.59 -17.36 9.63
C GLU A 491 8.44 -18.32 9.99
N GLN A 492 8.73 -19.43 10.67
CA GLN A 492 7.72 -20.39 11.13
C GLN A 492 6.71 -19.75 12.10
N LEU A 493 7.19 -18.96 13.07
CA LEU A 493 6.37 -18.22 14.04
C LEU A 493 5.48 -17.12 13.42
N GLN A 494 5.65 -16.81 12.13
CA GLN A 494 4.82 -15.84 11.40
C GLN A 494 3.81 -16.49 10.45
N LYS A 495 3.83 -17.82 10.28
CA LYS A 495 2.83 -18.51 9.46
C LYS A 495 1.49 -18.47 10.19
N PRO A 496 0.37 -18.07 9.54
CA PRO A 496 -0.97 -18.18 10.14
C PRO A 496 -1.26 -19.60 10.65
N THR A 497 -0.69 -20.60 9.98
CA THR A 497 -0.75 -22.04 10.30
C THR A 497 0.41 -22.56 11.17
N CYS A 498 1.11 -21.74 11.97
CA CYS A 498 2.07 -22.24 12.97
C CYS A 498 1.36 -23.19 13.95
N ASP A 499 1.78 -24.45 13.89
CA ASP A 499 1.54 -25.46 14.90
C ASP A 499 2.42 -25.13 16.11
N LEU A 500 1.81 -24.68 17.21
CA LEU A 500 2.55 -24.20 18.39
C LEU A 500 3.44 -25.28 19.03
N LEU A 501 3.09 -26.56 18.94
CA LEU A 501 3.92 -27.64 19.46
C LEU A 501 5.18 -27.83 18.61
N LYS A 502 5.02 -27.86 17.28
CA LYS A 502 6.18 -27.89 16.36
C LYS A 502 7.01 -26.62 16.48
N CYS A 503 6.38 -25.46 16.60
CA CYS A 503 7.05 -24.17 16.80
C CYS A 503 7.85 -24.17 18.13
N TYR A 504 7.36 -24.80 19.21
CA TYR A 504 8.10 -25.01 20.47
C TYR A 504 9.28 -25.98 20.30
N GLN A 505 9.05 -27.20 19.81
CA GLN A 505 10.11 -28.22 19.62
C GLN A 505 11.25 -27.70 18.73
N SER A 506 10.89 -26.92 17.70
CA SER A 506 11.85 -26.29 16.81
C SER A 506 12.72 -25.24 17.52
N MET A 507 12.14 -24.46 18.45
CA MET A 507 12.89 -23.52 19.29
C MET A 507 13.71 -24.21 20.39
N GLU A 508 13.26 -25.35 20.91
CA GLU A 508 14.00 -26.17 21.87
C GLU A 508 15.27 -26.73 21.23
N HIS A 509 15.16 -27.38 20.06
CA HIS A 509 16.31 -27.83 19.27
C HIS A 509 17.27 -26.67 18.92
N ALA A 510 16.72 -25.49 18.58
CA ALA A 510 17.52 -24.30 18.32
C ALA A 510 18.32 -23.85 19.55
N SER A 511 17.71 -23.91 20.73
CA SER A 511 18.35 -23.51 21.98
C SER A 511 19.44 -24.50 22.40
N THR A 512 19.23 -25.80 22.18
CA THR A 512 20.26 -26.82 22.41
C THR A 512 21.43 -26.63 21.45
N TYR A 513 21.18 -26.50 20.15
CA TYR A 513 22.27 -26.31 19.17
C TYR A 513 23.05 -25.00 19.38
N LEU A 514 22.37 -23.91 19.76
CA LEU A 514 23.04 -22.65 20.14
C LEU A 514 23.86 -22.75 21.44
N ALA A 515 23.59 -23.73 22.31
CA ALA A 515 24.43 -24.04 23.47
C ALA A 515 25.60 -24.96 23.10
N GLU A 516 25.38 -25.95 22.23
CA GLU A 516 26.43 -26.82 21.68
C GLU A 516 27.53 -26.01 20.97
N LEU A 517 27.16 -24.95 20.23
CA LEU A 517 28.11 -23.98 19.64
C LEU A 517 29.07 -23.31 20.65
N ILE A 518 28.77 -23.36 21.95
CA ILE A 518 29.56 -22.71 23.03
C ILE A 518 30.40 -23.74 23.80
N TYR A 519 30.03 -25.03 23.77
CA TYR A 519 30.61 -26.08 24.62
C TYR A 519 31.19 -27.28 23.87
N ASP A 520 31.04 -27.37 22.54
CA ASP A 520 31.67 -28.39 21.71
C ASP A 520 32.86 -27.80 20.93
N ASP A 521 34.07 -28.25 21.26
CA ASP A 521 35.31 -27.93 20.54
C ASP A 521 35.17 -28.18 19.03
N ASN A 522 34.38 -29.16 18.59
CA ASN A 522 34.19 -29.43 17.16
C ASN A 522 33.41 -28.31 16.47
N GLN A 523 32.39 -27.74 17.12
CA GLN A 523 31.66 -26.58 16.59
C GLN A 523 32.52 -25.31 16.60
N VAL A 524 33.38 -25.13 17.60
CA VAL A 524 34.38 -24.04 17.63
C VAL A 524 35.38 -24.17 16.48
N ASN A 525 35.91 -25.37 16.24
CA ASN A 525 36.81 -25.63 15.11
C ASN A 525 36.09 -25.51 13.76
N GLU A 526 34.80 -25.89 13.62
CA GLU A 526 33.99 -25.59 12.44
C GLU A 526 33.91 -24.08 12.17
N LEU A 527 33.66 -23.27 13.22
CA LEU A 527 33.51 -21.83 13.10
C LEU A 527 34.83 -21.13 12.74
N TYR A 528 35.95 -21.62 13.28
CA TYR A 528 37.30 -21.22 12.88
C TYR A 528 37.59 -21.58 11.40
N ASN A 529 37.27 -22.81 10.98
CA ASN A 529 37.43 -23.23 9.58
C ASN A 529 36.54 -22.41 8.62
N GLU A 530 35.32 -22.04 9.05
CA GLU A 530 34.43 -21.15 8.32
C GLU A 530 35.01 -19.72 8.20
N PHE A 531 35.69 -19.24 9.24
CA PHE A 531 36.41 -17.96 9.27
C PHE A 531 37.64 -17.95 8.35
N THR A 532 38.55 -18.93 8.46
CA THR A 532 39.74 -19.03 7.60
C THR A 532 39.35 -19.12 6.13
N LYS A 533 38.41 -20.02 5.79
CA LYS A 533 37.91 -20.16 4.42
C LYS A 533 37.22 -18.88 3.91
N PHE A 534 36.58 -18.11 4.78
CA PHE A 534 36.00 -16.81 4.39
C PHE A 534 37.09 -15.76 4.11
N ILE A 535 38.17 -15.73 4.89
CA ILE A 535 39.32 -14.85 4.64
C ILE A 535 40.00 -15.18 3.31
N GLU A 536 40.28 -16.46 3.06
CA GLU A 536 40.84 -16.96 1.79
C GLU A 536 39.98 -16.58 0.58
N LEU A 537 38.67 -16.88 0.63
CA LEU A 537 37.73 -16.64 -0.47
C LEU A 537 37.44 -15.16 -0.77
N ASN A 538 37.85 -14.24 0.10
CA ASN A 538 37.68 -12.79 -0.09
C ASN A 538 39.02 -12.04 -0.10
N GLU A 539 40.15 -12.76 -0.26
CA GLU A 539 41.53 -12.25 -0.35
C GLU A 539 41.99 -11.36 0.84
N ILE A 540 41.35 -11.51 2.01
CA ILE A 540 41.48 -10.58 3.15
C ILE A 540 42.90 -10.59 3.75
N ASP A 541 43.64 -11.70 3.67
CA ASP A 541 45.02 -11.83 4.17
C ASP A 541 45.95 -10.71 3.67
N ASN A 542 45.79 -10.30 2.41
CA ASN A 542 46.59 -9.25 1.77
C ASN A 542 46.31 -7.84 2.33
N CYS A 543 45.21 -7.67 3.07
CA CYS A 543 44.77 -6.39 3.64
C CYS A 543 45.05 -6.26 5.15
N LEU A 544 45.42 -7.34 5.83
CA LEU A 544 45.65 -7.34 7.28
C LEU A 544 46.86 -6.48 7.67
N SER A 545 46.69 -5.64 8.71
CA SER A 545 47.80 -4.88 9.29
C SER A 545 48.75 -5.80 10.08
N ARG A 546 50.04 -5.43 10.25
CA ARG A 546 51.01 -6.18 11.10
C ARG A 546 50.63 -6.31 12.59
N ALA A 547 49.53 -5.70 13.03
CA ALA A 547 48.91 -5.93 14.32
C ALA A 547 47.78 -6.96 14.20
N ALA A 548 46.93 -6.84 13.16
CA ALA A 548 45.89 -7.83 12.84
C ALA A 548 46.48 -9.20 12.48
N SER A 549 47.55 -9.28 11.68
CA SER A 549 48.23 -10.57 11.36
C SER A 549 48.74 -11.30 12.60
N ARG A 550 49.21 -10.56 13.62
CA ARG A 550 49.64 -11.15 14.90
C ARG A 550 48.47 -11.49 15.83
N ARG A 551 47.29 -10.88 15.64
CA ARG A 551 46.05 -11.40 16.23
C ARG A 551 45.58 -12.66 15.49
N TYR A 552 45.68 -12.71 14.16
CA TYR A 552 45.28 -13.85 13.33
C TYR A 552 46.01 -15.14 13.73
N GLU A 553 47.33 -15.03 13.98
CA GLU A 553 48.14 -16.12 14.55
C GLU A 553 47.64 -16.61 15.93
N SER A 554 46.89 -15.79 16.68
CA SER A 554 46.22 -16.15 17.94
C SER A 554 44.68 -16.16 17.86
N VAL A 555 44.08 -16.10 16.66
CA VAL A 555 42.61 -16.05 16.53
C VAL A 555 41.98 -17.39 16.91
N LYS A 556 42.72 -18.51 16.80
CA LYS A 556 42.23 -19.81 17.30
C LYS A 556 41.92 -19.74 18.80
N ASP A 557 42.80 -19.13 19.58
CA ASP A 557 42.60 -18.97 21.03
C ASP A 557 41.44 -18.01 21.30
N TYR A 558 41.30 -16.93 20.53
CA TYR A 558 40.15 -15.99 20.59
C TYR A 558 38.80 -16.59 20.12
N PHE A 559 38.79 -17.78 19.51
CA PHE A 559 37.55 -18.54 19.27
C PHE A 559 37.24 -19.54 20.39
N ILE A 560 38.18 -19.78 21.30
CA ILE A 560 38.08 -20.71 22.44
C ILE A 560 37.79 -19.95 23.75
N ASP A 561 38.30 -18.71 23.90
CA ASP A 561 38.05 -17.76 25.00
C ASP A 561 36.70 -16.98 24.90
#